data_AF-A0A072VQU2-F1
#
_entry.id   AF-A0A072VQU2-F1
#
_cell.length_a   1.000
_cell.length_b   1.000
_cell.length_c   1.000
_cell.angle_alpha   90.00
_cell.angle_beta   90.00
_cell.angle_gamma   90.00
#
_symmetry.space_group_name_H-M   'P 1'
#
loop_
_entity.id
_entity.type
_entity.pdbx_description
1 polymer ?
#
loop_
_entity_poly.entity_id
_entity_poly.type
_entity_poly.pdbx_seq_one_letter_code
_entity_poly.pdbx_strand_id
1 'polypeptide(L)'
;MKFPGFDPNTKLAAVYYNCGTPPHLFRIRDDVTLSGLKDELDQINRQLNHKDTRRVVGVEYRCPLSDSAGSLRFSRMKLKNDGDVRTMFSVFGQHSTRGLIELDALLVRSDEQILKSLHRTRNYKEIRALLEGSEEEEISLDDP
;
A
#
# COMPACT_ATOMS: atom_id res chain seq x y z
N MET A 1 -16.49 28.26 19.45
CA MET A 1 -15.91 27.02 20.01
C MET A 1 -14.90 26.48 19.01
N LYS A 2 -13.64 26.30 19.41
CA LYS A 2 -12.56 25.74 18.57
C LYS A 2 -12.25 24.37 19.16
N PHE A 3 -12.66 23.29 18.50
CA PHE A 3 -12.36 21.93 18.95
C PHE A 3 -10.83 21.74 18.90
N PRO A 4 -10.16 21.48 20.03
CA PRO A 4 -8.72 21.22 20.00
C PRO A 4 -8.51 19.90 19.24
N GLY A 5 -7.85 19.98 18.08
CA GLY A 5 -7.60 18.84 17.19
C GLY A 5 -8.39 18.83 15.88
N PHE A 6 -9.29 19.78 15.64
CA PHE A 6 -9.87 19.99 14.31
C PHE A 6 -9.03 21.00 13.53
N ASP A 7 -8.13 20.51 12.69
CA ASP A 7 -7.53 21.33 11.65
C ASP A 7 -8.48 21.39 10.44
N PRO A 8 -9.11 22.55 10.15
CA PRO A 8 -10.02 22.69 9.02
C PRO A 8 -9.33 22.47 7.66
N ASN A 9 -8.00 22.59 7.63
CA ASN A 9 -7.20 22.41 6.42
C ASN A 9 -6.83 20.94 6.17
N THR A 10 -7.55 20.01 6.82
CA THR A 10 -7.35 18.58 6.62
C THR A 10 -8.66 17.88 6.27
N LYS A 11 -8.57 16.83 5.44
CA LYS A 11 -9.69 15.96 5.06
C LYS A 11 -9.42 14.54 5.53
N LEU A 12 -10.49 13.86 5.97
CA LEU A 12 -10.41 12.46 6.36
C LEU A 12 -10.31 11.58 5.12
N ALA A 13 -9.33 10.69 5.12
CA ALA A 13 -9.02 9.81 4.02
C ALA A 13 -8.86 8.36 4.49
N ALA A 14 -9.10 7.43 3.58
CA ALA A 14 -8.90 6.01 3.75
C ALA A 14 -7.88 5.53 2.72
N VAL A 15 -6.83 4.82 3.15
CA VAL A 15 -5.86 4.19 2.25
C VAL A 15 -5.91 2.67 2.33
N TYR A 16 -5.92 2.04 1.16
CA TYR A 16 -5.85 0.60 0.96
C TYR A 16 -4.46 0.26 0.41
N TYR A 17 -3.65 -0.45 1.18
CA TYR A 17 -2.33 -0.91 0.72
C TYR A 17 -2.47 -2.23 -0.05
N ASN A 18 -2.00 -2.28 -1.29
CA ASN A 18 -2.08 -3.46 -2.17
C ASN A 18 -3.49 -4.08 -2.26
N CYS A 19 -4.54 -3.24 -2.29
CA CYS A 19 -5.95 -3.66 -2.27
C CYS A 19 -6.37 -4.46 -1.01
N GLY A 20 -5.59 -4.44 0.06
CA GLY A 20 -5.92 -5.11 1.31
C GLY A 20 -7.08 -4.46 2.06
N THR A 21 -7.77 -5.23 2.90
CA THR A 21 -8.83 -4.76 3.80
C THR A 21 -8.51 -5.16 5.24
N PRO A 22 -8.89 -4.37 6.26
CA PRO A 22 -9.58 -3.06 6.19
C PRO A 22 -8.64 -1.89 5.81
N PRO A 23 -9.17 -0.75 5.33
CA PRO A 23 -8.35 0.43 5.06
C PRO A 23 -7.83 1.07 6.34
N HIS A 24 -6.76 1.85 6.20
CA HIS A 24 -6.28 2.73 7.26
C HIS A 24 -6.85 4.14 7.11
N LEU A 25 -7.36 4.71 8.19
CA LEU A 25 -7.92 6.07 8.22
C LEU A 25 -6.88 7.07 8.70
N PHE A 26 -6.73 8.18 7.98
CA PHE A 26 -5.79 9.25 8.31
C PHE A 26 -6.29 10.61 7.80
N ARG A 27 -5.60 11.69 8.14
CA ARG A 27 -5.98 13.06 7.74
C ARG A 27 -4.96 13.61 6.75
N ILE A 28 -5.40 13.95 5.55
CA ILE A 28 -4.58 14.57 4.51
C ILE A 28 -4.74 16.08 4.57
N ARG A 29 -3.66 16.83 4.43
CA ARG A 29 -3.70 18.30 4.29
C ARG A 29 -4.20 18.74 2.91
N ASP A 30 -4.96 19.82 2.86
CA ASP A 30 -5.52 20.38 1.62
C ASP A 30 -4.45 20.85 0.63
N ASP A 31 -3.27 21.21 1.13
CA ASP A 31 -2.13 21.73 0.36
C ASP A 31 -1.02 20.70 0.09
N VAL A 32 -1.30 19.40 0.31
CA VAL A 32 -0.30 18.35 0.16
C VAL A 32 0.16 18.23 -1.31
N THR A 33 1.47 18.09 -1.52
CA THR A 33 2.03 17.70 -2.82
C THR A 33 1.95 16.18 -3.00
N LEU A 34 2.07 15.69 -4.23
CA LEU A 34 2.08 14.25 -4.47
C LEU A 34 3.26 13.56 -3.76
N SER A 35 4.43 14.20 -3.71
CA SER A 35 5.57 13.66 -2.98
C SER A 35 5.29 13.61 -1.47
N GLY A 36 4.74 14.68 -0.89
CA GLY A 36 4.36 14.72 0.52
C GLY A 36 3.33 13.65 0.88
N LEU A 37 2.33 13.43 0.01
CA LEU A 37 1.34 12.37 0.18
C LEU A 37 2.01 10.99 0.17
N LYS A 38 2.93 10.72 -0.77
CA LYS A 38 3.66 9.44 -0.81
C LYS A 38 4.51 9.22 0.44
N ASP A 39 5.19 10.25 0.92
CA ASP A 39 6.02 10.18 2.12
C ASP A 39 5.17 9.92 3.38
N GLU A 40 3.99 10.53 3.48
CA GLU A 40 3.03 10.28 4.57
C GLU A 40 2.51 8.84 4.52
N LEU A 41 2.16 8.33 3.33
CA LEU A 41 1.76 6.93 3.16
C LEU A 41 2.92 5.95 3.48
N ASP A 42 4.14 6.27 3.09
CA ASP A 42 5.33 5.50 3.48
C ASP A 42 5.47 5.44 5.01
N GLN A 43 5.25 6.57 5.69
CA GLN A 43 5.31 6.66 7.15
C GLN A 43 4.21 5.82 7.82
N ILE A 44 2.97 5.93 7.33
CA ILE A 44 1.83 5.13 7.81
C ILE A 44 2.13 3.63 7.63
N ASN A 45 2.59 3.20 6.45
CA ASN A 45 2.89 1.79 6.22
C ASN A 45 3.97 1.26 7.18
N ARG A 46 5.01 2.06 7.47
CA ARG A 46 6.05 1.67 8.44
C ARG A 46 5.53 1.58 9.87
N GLN A 47 4.56 2.42 10.25
CA GLN A 47 3.92 2.34 11.56
C GLN A 47 3.05 1.09 11.69
N LEU A 48 2.27 0.77 10.65
CA LEU A 48 1.41 -0.41 10.62
C LEU A 48 2.21 -1.71 10.51
N ASN A 49 3.26 -1.69 9.69
CA ASN A 49 4.08 -2.85 9.36
C ASN A 49 5.57 -2.49 9.49
N HIS A 50 6.09 -2.45 10.72
CA HIS A 50 7.49 -2.04 11.00
C HIS A 50 8.57 -2.89 10.29
N LYS A 51 8.24 -4.12 9.86
CA LYS A 51 9.14 -4.99 9.07
C LYS A 51 9.01 -4.77 7.56
N ASP A 52 7.97 -4.07 7.12
CA ASP A 52 7.74 -3.80 5.71
C ASP A 52 8.61 -2.63 5.26
N THR A 53 9.63 -2.95 4.46
CA THR A 53 10.56 -1.98 3.89
C THR A 53 10.13 -1.49 2.51
N ARG A 54 8.96 -1.93 2.02
CA ARG A 54 8.42 -1.46 0.74
C ARG A 54 8.06 0.02 0.80
N ARG A 55 8.16 0.68 -0.35
CA ARG A 55 7.83 2.09 -0.53
C ARG A 55 6.66 2.27 -1.49
N VAL A 56 5.91 3.33 -1.29
CA VAL A 56 4.78 3.74 -2.12
C VAL A 56 5.31 4.26 -3.45
N VAL A 57 5.08 3.51 -4.52
CA VAL A 57 5.47 3.90 -5.88
C VAL A 57 4.35 4.60 -6.63
N GLY A 58 3.10 4.27 -6.31
CA GLY A 58 1.91 4.77 -6.98
C GLY A 58 0.75 4.93 -6.02
N VAL A 59 -0.07 5.93 -6.31
CA VAL A 59 -1.30 6.22 -5.58
C VAL A 59 -2.42 6.40 -6.61
N GLU A 60 -3.54 5.70 -6.39
CA GLU A 60 -4.75 5.86 -7.19
C GLU A 60 -5.86 6.41 -6.30
N TYR A 61 -6.54 7.45 -6.77
CA TYR A 61 -7.75 7.95 -6.14
C TYR A 61 -8.97 7.19 -6.66
N ARG A 62 -9.83 6.71 -5.75
CA ARG A 62 -11.15 6.16 -6.10
C ARG A 62 -12.12 7.32 -6.30
N CYS A 63 -12.18 7.78 -7.54
CA CYS A 63 -13.00 8.90 -7.96
C CYS A 63 -14.48 8.51 -8.01
N PRO A 64 -15.35 9.13 -7.20
CA PRO A 64 -16.77 8.90 -7.24
C PRO A 64 -17.35 9.41 -8.57
N LEU A 65 -18.04 8.52 -9.27
CA LEU A 65 -18.84 8.79 -10.45
C LEU A 65 -20.31 8.67 -10.06
N SER A 66 -21.08 9.69 -10.42
CA SER A 66 -22.54 9.64 -10.33
C SER A 66 -23.08 9.20 -11.68
N ASP A 67 -23.84 8.11 -11.73
CA ASP A 67 -24.71 7.91 -12.89
C ASP A 67 -26.02 8.72 -12.73
N SER A 68 -26.77 8.86 -13.82
CA SER A 68 -28.05 9.56 -13.84
C SER A 68 -29.11 8.91 -12.94
N ALA A 69 -28.88 7.67 -12.48
CA ALA A 69 -29.73 6.95 -11.54
C ALA A 69 -29.33 7.15 -10.07
N GLY A 70 -28.27 7.93 -9.79
CA GLY A 70 -27.80 8.22 -8.44
C GLY A 70 -26.95 7.11 -7.81
N SER A 71 -26.60 6.05 -8.56
CA SER A 71 -25.67 5.03 -8.09
C SER A 71 -24.25 5.60 -8.07
N LEU A 72 -23.53 5.34 -6.98
CA LEU A 72 -22.14 5.74 -6.82
C LEU A 72 -21.24 4.62 -7.36
N ARG A 73 -20.63 4.86 -8.52
CA ARG A 73 -19.55 4.01 -9.03
C ARG A 73 -18.22 4.66 -8.72
N PHE A 74 -17.15 3.89 -8.65
CA PHE A 74 -15.81 4.44 -8.49
C PHE A 74 -14.97 4.14 -9.72
N SER A 75 -14.35 5.18 -10.28
CA SER A 75 -13.24 5.02 -11.21
C SER A 75 -11.92 5.17 -10.47
N ARG A 76 -10.83 4.62 -11.02
CA ARG A 76 -9.50 4.76 -10.43
C ARG A 76 -8.70 5.78 -11.23
N MET A 77 -8.33 6.88 -10.58
CA MET A 77 -7.51 7.94 -11.15
C MET A 77 -6.09 7.84 -10.60
N LYS A 78 -5.11 7.55 -11.47
CA LYS A 78 -3.69 7.56 -11.10
C LYS A 78 -3.22 8.99 -10.83
N LEU A 79 -2.65 9.22 -9.65
CA LEU A 79 -2.04 10.50 -9.29
C LEU A 79 -0.59 10.53 -9.77
N LYS A 80 -0.30 11.30 -10.82
CA LYS A 80 1.03 11.39 -11.45
C LYS A 80 1.74 12.70 -11.12
N ASN A 81 1.00 13.76 -10.83
CA ASN A 81 1.54 15.07 -10.50
C ASN A 81 0.65 15.82 -9.47
N ASP A 82 1.10 16.98 -9.01
CA ASP A 82 0.38 17.81 -8.04
C ASP A 82 -0.95 18.37 -8.59
N GLY A 83 -1.06 18.52 -9.92
CA GLY A 83 -2.30 18.88 -10.59
C GLY A 83 -3.39 17.80 -10.45
N ASP A 84 -2.98 16.52 -10.48
CA ASP A 84 -3.88 15.40 -10.22
C ASP A 84 -4.36 15.40 -8.76
N VAL A 85 -3.48 15.71 -7.80
CA VAL A 85 -3.84 15.85 -6.38
C VAL A 85 -4.84 16.99 -6.19
N ARG A 86 -4.63 18.13 -6.85
CA ARG A 86 -5.59 19.25 -6.83
C ARG A 86 -6.94 18.87 -7.45
N THR A 87 -6.90 18.08 -8.52
CA THR A 87 -8.11 17.56 -9.18
C THR A 87 -8.87 16.63 -8.24
N MET A 88 -8.17 15.73 -7.53
CA MET A 88 -8.75 14.86 -6.49
C MET A 88 -9.51 15.68 -5.44
N PHE A 89 -8.90 16.72 -4.87
CA PHE A 89 -9.58 17.58 -3.89
C PHE A 89 -10.78 18.33 -4.48
N SER A 90 -10.69 18.77 -5.73
CA SER A 90 -11.78 19.46 -6.42
C SER A 90 -12.99 18.54 -6.61
N VAL A 91 -12.75 17.32 -7.11
CA VAL A 91 -13.77 16.28 -7.28
C VAL A 91 -14.36 15.88 -5.92
N PHE A 92 -13.51 15.69 -4.92
CA PHE A 92 -13.97 15.40 -3.57
C PHE A 92 -14.87 16.51 -3.02
N GLY A 93 -14.51 17.79 -3.20
CA GLY A 93 -15.34 18.93 -2.77
C GLY A 93 -16.74 18.91 -3.41
N GLN A 94 -16.82 18.58 -4.71
CA GLN A 94 -18.07 18.49 -5.45
C GLN A 94 -18.97 17.33 -5.00
N HIS A 95 -18.38 16.25 -4.48
CA HIS A 95 -19.09 15.05 -4.04
C HIS A 95 -18.98 14.79 -2.53
N SER A 96 -18.60 15.80 -1.75
CA SER A 96 -18.19 15.68 -0.33
C SER A 96 -19.28 15.20 0.62
N THR A 97 -20.54 15.20 0.19
CA THR A 97 -21.66 14.60 0.93
C THR A 97 -21.63 13.07 0.93
N ARG A 98 -20.70 12.43 0.18
CA ARG A 98 -20.76 11.00 -0.14
C ARG A 98 -19.65 10.13 0.44
N GLY A 99 -18.74 10.65 1.25
CA GLY A 99 -17.77 9.81 1.96
C GLY A 99 -16.41 10.44 2.18
N LEU A 100 -15.40 9.57 2.34
CA LEU A 100 -14.00 9.94 2.56
C LEU A 100 -13.24 10.07 1.24
N ILE A 101 -12.04 10.64 1.29
CA ILE A 101 -11.09 10.48 0.19
C ILE A 101 -10.54 9.06 0.25
N GLU A 102 -10.86 8.23 -0.75
CA GLU A 102 -10.37 6.85 -0.84
C GLU A 102 -9.17 6.72 -1.77
N LEU A 103 -8.07 6.13 -1.28
CA LEU A 103 -6.82 5.95 -1.99
C LEU A 103 -6.39 4.48 -2.02
N ASP A 104 -5.94 4.00 -3.17
CA ASP A 104 -5.20 2.74 -3.31
C ASP A 104 -3.70 3.05 -3.41
N ALA A 105 -2.89 2.50 -2.51
CA ALA A 105 -1.44 2.67 -2.48
C ALA A 105 -0.73 1.39 -2.93
N LEU A 106 0.16 1.53 -3.92
CA LEU A 106 0.99 0.43 -4.42
C LEU A 106 2.36 0.45 -3.76
N LEU A 107 2.72 -0.65 -3.10
CA LEU A 107 3.99 -0.82 -2.40
C LEU A 107 4.94 -1.73 -3.16
N VAL A 108 6.18 -1.27 -3.40
CA VAL A 108 7.22 -2.05 -4.07
C VAL A 108 8.51 -2.00 -3.25
N ARG A 109 9.29 -3.10 -3.29
CA ARG A 109 10.62 -3.14 -2.65
C ARG A 109 11.60 -2.32 -3.49
N SER A 110 12.52 -1.62 -2.83
CA SER A 110 13.64 -0.99 -3.57
C SER A 110 14.58 -2.05 -4.14
N ASP A 111 15.27 -1.73 -5.22
CA ASP A 111 16.24 -2.62 -5.86
C ASP A 111 17.33 -3.08 -4.87
N GLU A 112 17.76 -2.19 -3.97
CA GLU A 112 18.71 -2.51 -2.90
C GLU A 112 18.15 -3.55 -1.91
N GLN A 113 16.87 -3.43 -1.53
CA GLN A 113 16.21 -4.39 -0.64
C GLN A 113 16.00 -5.74 -1.32
N ILE A 114 15.69 -5.72 -2.62
CA ILE A 114 15.61 -6.92 -3.45
C ILE A 114 16.99 -7.59 -3.49
N LEU A 115 18.06 -6.84 -3.78
CA LEU A 115 19.43 -7.35 -3.84
C LEU A 115 19.91 -7.91 -2.50
N LYS A 116 19.66 -7.21 -1.39
CA LYS A 116 19.96 -7.69 -0.03
C LYS A 116 19.20 -8.98 0.30
N SER A 117 17.95 -9.10 -0.14
CA SER A 117 17.15 -10.32 0.04
C SER A 117 17.69 -11.48 -0.80
N LEU A 118 18.23 -11.21 -1.99
CA LEU A 118 18.86 -12.21 -2.86
C LEU A 118 20.23 -12.66 -2.33
N HIS A 119 21.04 -11.75 -1.77
CA HIS A 119 22.33 -12.08 -1.15
C HIS A 119 22.18 -12.87 0.16
N ARG A 120 21.01 -12.83 0.80
CA ARG A 120 20.65 -13.73 1.91
C ARG A 120 20.27 -15.13 1.41
N THR A 121 20.85 -15.58 0.30
CA THR A 121 20.75 -16.98 -0.11
C THR A 121 21.57 -17.83 0.86
N ARG A 122 20.97 -18.95 1.27
CA ARG A 122 21.51 -19.96 2.19
C ARG A 122 23.02 -20.14 2.05
N ASN A 123 23.72 -20.24 3.17
CA ASN A 123 25.14 -20.62 3.18
C ASN A 123 25.31 -21.94 2.41
N TYR A 124 26.42 -22.13 1.68
CA TYR A 124 26.75 -23.40 1.01
C TYR A 124 26.50 -24.63 1.89
N LYS A 125 26.78 -24.55 3.20
CA LYS A 125 26.48 -25.61 4.18
C LYS A 125 24.99 -25.91 4.35
N GLU A 126 24.14 -24.89 4.37
CA GLU A 126 22.68 -25.05 4.48
C GLU A 126 22.08 -25.59 3.18
N ILE A 127 22.62 -25.19 2.02
CA ILE A 127 22.22 -25.78 0.72
C ILE A 127 22.65 -27.24 0.66
N ARG A 128 23.90 -27.55 1.06
CA ARG A 128 24.46 -28.90 1.08
C ARG A 128 23.71 -29.84 2.03
N ALA A 129 23.39 -29.39 3.24
CA ALA A 129 22.64 -30.18 4.22
C ALA A 129 21.22 -30.57 3.76
N LEU A 130 20.61 -29.79 2.86
CA LEU A 130 19.30 -30.12 2.27
C LEU A 130 19.41 -31.05 1.07
N LEU A 131 20.53 -31.00 0.35
CA LEU A 131 20.83 -31.93 -0.73
C LEU A 131 21.28 -33.29 -0.19
N GLU A 132 21.90 -33.34 1.00
CA GLU A 132 22.33 -34.56 1.70
C GLU A 132 21.21 -35.21 2.53
N GLY A 133 20.00 -34.65 2.55
CA GLY A 133 18.85 -35.17 3.30
C GLY A 133 17.97 -36.12 2.49
N SER A 134 18.42 -37.36 2.28
CA SER A 134 17.63 -38.60 2.30
C SER A 134 18.53 -39.78 1.90
N GLU A 135 19.32 -40.30 2.83
CA GLU A 135 19.70 -41.72 2.76
C GLU A 135 18.42 -42.48 3.15
N GLU A 136 17.58 -42.76 2.15
CA GLU A 136 16.53 -43.76 2.29
C GLU A 136 17.24 -45.05 2.68
N GLU A 137 16.92 -45.53 3.88
CA GLU A 137 17.31 -46.85 4.38
C GLU A 137 17.18 -47.85 3.24
N GLU A 138 18.28 -48.54 2.89
CA GLU A 138 18.23 -49.72 2.03
C GLU A 138 17.26 -50.70 2.67
N ILE A 139 16.01 -50.72 2.15
CA ILE A 139 15.07 -51.79 2.42
C ILE A 139 15.67 -53.02 1.74
N SER A 140 16.37 -53.84 2.54
CA SER A 140 16.90 -55.14 2.11
C SER A 140 15.75 -55.97 1.55
N LEU A 141 15.76 -56.17 0.23
CA LEU A 141 14.98 -57.20 -0.43
C LEU A 141 15.72 -58.53 -0.26
N ASP A 142 15.68 -59.07 0.96
CA ASP A 142 15.93 -60.50 1.17
C ASP A 142 14.59 -61.23 1.06
N ASP A 143 14.48 -62.02 0.00
CA ASP A 143 13.38 -62.95 -0.28
C ASP A 143 13.88 -64.38 -0.01
N PRO A 144 13.12 -65.19 0.74
CA PRO A 144 12.80 -66.53 0.24
C PRO A 144 11.33 -66.96 0.42
#